data_AF-A0A225UT94-F1
#
_entry.id   AF-A0A225UT94-F1
#
_cell.length_a   1.000
_cell.length_b   1.000
_cell.length_c   1.000
_cell.angle_alpha   90.00
_cell.angle_beta   90.00
_cell.angle_gamma   90.00
#
_symmetry.space_group_name_H-M   'P 1'
#
loop_
_entity.id
_entity.type
_entity.pdbx_description
1 polymer ?
#
loop_
_entity_poly.entity_id
_entity_poly.type
_entity_poly.pdbx_seq_one_letter_code
_entity_poly.pdbx_strand_id
1 'polypeptide(L)'
;MNAVSPEFCERTGLRDSIKDHGVEIPIVLANRQEMKIPKQTLRLHLYIEDFDPYIGDFVVLPVPEQQDILLGMPWLKAANPDIDWVEEKFRPRDYERNRKP
;
A
#
# COMPACT_ATOMS: atom_id res chain seq x y z
N MET A 1 -5.75 -4.70 3.16
CA MET A 1 -5.82 -3.23 2.93
C MET A 1 -4.50 -2.79 2.35
N ASN A 2 -4.44 -1.67 1.64
CA ASN A 2 -3.18 -0.97 1.46
C ASN A 2 -3.02 0.03 2.61
N ALA A 3 -1.79 0.33 3.00
CA ALA A 3 -1.50 1.28 4.06
C ALA A 3 -0.35 2.21 3.68
N VAL A 4 -0.36 3.39 4.28
CA VAL A 4 0.68 4.40 4.16
C VAL A 4 1.03 4.90 5.56
N SER A 5 2.32 5.11 5.83
CA SER A 5 2.78 5.58 7.13
C SER A 5 2.42 7.05 7.36
N PRO A 6 2.02 7.45 8.58
CA PRO A 6 1.81 8.86 8.92
C PRO A 6 3.05 9.71 8.62
N GLU A 7 4.25 9.18 8.89
CA GLU A 7 5.54 9.85 8.70
C GLU A 7 5.79 10.16 7.22
N PHE A 8 5.40 9.25 6.32
CA PHE A 8 5.46 9.50 4.89
C PHE A 8 4.53 10.64 4.48
N CYS A 9 3.29 10.66 4.98
CA CYS A 9 2.33 11.72 4.70
C CYS A 9 2.83 13.10 5.16
N GLU A 10 3.51 13.17 6.30
CA GLU A 10 4.12 14.41 6.78
C GLU A 10 5.30 14.85 5.89
N ARG A 11 6.23 13.94 5.61
CA ARG A 11 7.44 14.22 4.81
C ARG A 11 7.12 14.65 3.38
N THR A 12 6.03 14.15 2.81
CA THR A 12 5.60 14.44 1.44
C THR A 12 4.60 15.61 1.35
N GLY A 13 4.19 16.19 2.48
CA GLY A 13 3.18 17.26 2.49
C GLY A 13 1.77 16.79 2.13
N LEU A 14 1.49 15.48 2.19
CA LEU A 14 0.18 14.90 1.86
C LEU A 14 -0.80 14.90 3.04
N ARG A 15 -0.41 15.44 4.20
CA ARG A 15 -1.24 15.51 5.40
C ARG A 15 -2.60 16.15 5.15
N ASP A 16 -2.63 17.26 4.40
CA ASP A 16 -3.88 17.99 4.12
C ASP A 16 -4.80 17.25 3.14
N SER A 17 -4.30 16.20 2.48
CA SER A 17 -5.07 15.33 1.60
C SER A 17 -5.65 14.10 2.32
N ILE A 18 -5.34 13.93 3.60
CA ILE A 18 -5.89 12.83 4.40
C ILE A 18 -7.38 13.08 4.64
N LYS A 19 -8.19 12.08 4.31
CA LYS A 19 -9.61 12.05 4.63
C LYS A 19 -9.85 11.31 5.93
N ASP A 20 -10.35 12.03 6.93
CA ASP A 20 -10.91 11.44 8.14
C ASP A 20 -12.35 10.97 7.89
N HIS A 21 -12.70 9.77 8.35
CA HIS A 21 -14.02 9.19 8.17
C HIS A 21 -14.90 9.27 9.41
N GLY A 22 -14.40 9.83 10.52
CA GLY A 22 -15.15 9.99 11.78
C GLY A 22 -15.53 8.67 12.45
N VAL A 23 -14.88 7.56 12.07
CA VAL A 23 -15.12 6.22 12.62
C VAL A 23 -13.79 5.60 13.03
N GLU A 24 -13.83 4.73 14.04
CA GLU A 24 -12.68 3.93 14.42
C GLU A 24 -12.71 2.56 13.73
N ILE A 25 -11.54 2.02 13.42
CA ILE A 25 -11.38 0.65 12.93
C ILE A 25 -10.55 -0.16 13.94
N PRO A 26 -10.92 -1.42 14.20
CA PRO A 26 -10.08 -2.33 14.95
C PRO A 26 -8.90 -2.76 14.07
N ILE A 27 -7.70 -2.73 14.64
CA ILE A 27 -6.50 -3.32 14.06
C ILE A 27 -5.90 -4.33 15.04
N VAL A 28 -5.39 -5.43 14.50
CA VAL A 28 -4.69 -6.47 15.26
C VAL A 28 -3.21 -6.29 14.98
N LEU A 29 -2.44 -5.97 16.01
CA LEU A 29 -0.98 -5.88 15.92
C LEU A 29 -0.35 -7.28 15.89
N ALA A 30 0.90 -7.35 15.44
CA ALA A 30 1.64 -8.63 15.34
C ALA A 30 1.74 -9.39 16.68
N ASN A 31 1.70 -8.67 17.82
CA ASN A 31 1.70 -9.23 19.17
C ASN A 31 0.30 -9.69 19.65
N ARG A 32 -0.70 -9.77 18.75
CA ARG A 32 -2.11 -10.09 19.03
C ARG A 32 -2.85 -9.09 19.92
N GLN A 33 -2.29 -7.91 20.17
CA GLN A 33 -3.08 -6.84 20.78
C GLN A 33 -4.04 -6.25 19.75
N GLU A 34 -5.28 -6.08 20.17
CA GLU A 34 -6.28 -5.32 19.42
C GLU A 34 -6.25 -3.87 19.88
N MET A 35 -6.20 -2.94 18.94
CA MET A 35 -6.37 -1.52 19.22
C MET A 35 -7.35 -0.91 18.23
N LYS A 36 -8.00 0.19 18.63
CA LYS A 36 -8.83 0.99 17.74
C LYS A 36 -8.03 2.19 17.27
N ILE A 37 -8.06 2.46 15.98
CA ILE A 37 -7.46 3.66 15.40
C ILE A 37 -8.52 4.45 14.62
N PRO A 38 -8.43 5.80 14.58
CA PRO A 38 -9.22 6.59 13.66
C PRO A 38 -9.03 6.10 12.24
N LYS A 39 -10.13 5.89 11.50
CA LYS A 39 -10.07 5.54 10.09
C LYS A 39 -9.75 6.78 9.30
N GLN A 40 -8.49 6.89 8.91
CA GLN A 40 -7.98 7.91 8.01
C GLN A 40 -7.49 7.26 6.73
N THR A 41 -7.78 7.88 5.58
CA THR A 41 -7.35 7.37 4.29
C THR A 41 -6.75 8.45 3.41
N LEU A 42 -5.78 8.07 2.59
CA LEU A 42 -5.19 8.90 1.57
C LEU A 42 -5.35 8.20 0.21
N ARG A 43 -5.86 8.92 -0.79
CA ARG A 43 -5.93 8.41 -2.16
C ARG A 43 -4.60 8.67 -2.86
N LEU A 44 -3.91 7.62 -3.25
CA LEU A 44 -2.59 7.71 -3.90
C LEU A 44 -2.67 7.25 -5.35
N HIS A 45 -1.85 7.90 -6.18
CA HIS A 45 -1.50 7.46 -7.53
C HIS A 45 -0.11 6.84 -7.45
N LEU A 46 -0.05 5.51 -7.60
CA LEU A 46 1.16 4.73 -7.46
C LEU A 46 1.69 4.34 -8.84
N TYR A 47 2.95 4.69 -9.08
CA TYR A 47 3.69 4.33 -10.28
C TYR A 47 4.81 3.38 -9.85
N ILE A 48 4.73 2.14 -10.31
CA ILE A 48 5.78 1.13 -10.14
C ILE A 48 6.26 0.79 -11.54
N GLU A 49 7.58 0.71 -11.71
CA GLU A 49 8.20 0.34 -12.99
C GLU A 49 7.58 -0.95 -13.54
N ASP A 50 7.33 -0.97 -14.86
CA ASP A 50 6.71 -2.08 -15.59
C ASP A 50 5.25 -2.41 -15.24
N PHE A 51 4.65 -1.78 -14.24
CA PHE A 51 3.22 -1.92 -13.91
C PHE A 51 2.38 -0.75 -14.43
N ASP A 52 1.13 -1.04 -14.76
CA ASP A 52 0.15 0.01 -15.00
C ASP A 52 -0.07 0.87 -13.75
N PRO A 53 -0.29 2.20 -13.90
CA PRO A 53 -0.55 3.08 -12.76
C PRO A 53 -1.71 2.58 -11.91
N TYR A 54 -1.50 2.49 -10.60
CA TYR A 54 -2.51 2.06 -9.66
C TYR A 54 -3.04 3.24 -8.85
N ILE A 55 -4.36 3.43 -8.88
CA ILE A 55 -5.04 4.45 -8.07
C ILE A 55 -5.86 3.73 -7.01
N GLY A 56 -5.62 4.04 -5.73
CA GLY A 56 -6.31 3.39 -4.64
C GLY A 56 -6.33 4.21 -3.36
N ASP A 57 -7.23 3.83 -2.45
CA ASP A 57 -7.28 4.38 -1.10
C ASP A 57 -6.37 3.57 -0.17
N PHE A 58 -5.50 4.28 0.54
CA PHE A 58 -4.54 3.74 1.49
C PHE A 58 -4.97 4.16 2.88
N VAL A 59 -4.99 3.22 3.83
CA VAL A 59 -5.26 3.54 5.24
C VAL A 59 -4.01 4.16 5.84
N VAL A 60 -4.17 5.29 6.54
CA VAL A 60 -3.05 5.93 7.25
C VAL A 60 -2.86 5.20 8.58
N LEU A 61 -1.79 4.42 8.71
CA LEU A 61 -1.45 3.67 9.92
C LEU A 61 0.05 3.38 9.98
N PRO A 62 0.62 3.14 11.17
CA PRO A 62 2.04 2.77 11.29
C PRO A 62 2.36 1.53 10.45
N VAL A 63 3.25 1.67 9.48
CA VAL A 63 3.73 0.58 8.64
C VAL A 63 4.99 -0.01 9.29
N PRO A 64 5.09 -1.34 9.45
CA PRO A 64 6.25 -1.96 10.09
C PRO A 64 7.55 -1.77 9.29
N GLU A 65 8.68 -2.12 9.92
CA GLU A 65 10.00 -2.16 9.26
C GLU A 65 10.45 -0.83 8.64
N GLN A 66 9.93 0.30 9.16
CA GLN A 66 10.26 1.65 8.70
C GLN A 66 9.96 1.88 7.21
N GLN A 67 9.03 1.10 6.66
CA GLN A 67 8.56 1.27 5.29
C GLN A 67 7.51 2.39 5.22
N ASP A 68 7.40 3.03 4.06
CA ASP A 68 6.44 4.11 3.84
C ASP A 68 5.06 3.60 3.41
N ILE A 69 5.03 2.51 2.63
CA ILE A 69 3.82 1.99 1.99
C ILE A 69 3.76 0.47 2.17
N LEU A 70 2.58 -0.04 2.48
CA LEU A 70 2.26 -1.46 2.44
C LEU A 70 1.23 -1.72 1.35
N LEU A 71 1.60 -2.55 0.38
CA LEU A 71 0.71 -3.03 -0.67
C LEU A 71 0.09 -4.35 -0.24
N GLY A 72 -1.21 -4.31 0.04
CA GLY A 72 -1.94 -5.51 0.46
C GLY A 72 -2.76 -6.13 -0.65
N MET A 73 -3.70 -6.97 -0.24
CA MET A 73 -4.61 -7.69 -1.14
C MET A 73 -5.30 -6.83 -2.21
N PRO A 74 -5.73 -5.57 -1.98
CA PRO A 74 -6.32 -4.76 -3.04
C PRO A 74 -5.38 -4.54 -4.23
N TRP A 75 -4.13 -4.17 -3.98
CA TRP A 75 -3.14 -4.01 -5.05
C TRP A 75 -2.75 -5.37 -5.64
N LEU A 76 -2.47 -6.38 -4.80
CA LEU A 76 -2.08 -7.72 -5.27
C LEU A 76 -3.13 -8.35 -6.19
N LYS A 77 -4.42 -8.16 -5.92
CA LYS A 77 -5.50 -8.67 -6.78
C LYS A 77 -5.64 -7.89 -8.09
N ALA A 78 -5.35 -6.59 -8.07
CA ALA A 78 -5.47 -5.73 -9.24
C ALA A 78 -4.28 -5.90 -10.20
N ALA A 79 -3.06 -5.81 -9.67
CA ALA A 79 -1.82 -5.95 -10.43
C ALA A 79 -1.49 -7.42 -10.75
N ASN A 80 -1.93 -8.34 -9.89
CA ASN A 80 -1.69 -9.78 -10.02
C ASN A 80 -0.24 -10.13 -10.43
N PRO A 81 0.77 -9.61 -9.68
CA PRO A 81 2.17 -9.79 -10.04
C PRO A 81 2.61 -11.24 -9.90
N ASP A 82 3.69 -11.58 -10.59
CA ASP A 82 4.49 -12.75 -10.26
C ASP A 82 5.54 -12.33 -9.24
N ILE A 83 5.57 -13.01 -8.09
CA ILE A 83 6.49 -12.73 -6.99
C ILE A 83 7.51 -13.86 -6.93
N ASP A 84 8.78 -13.51 -7.15
CA ASP A 84 9.92 -14.37 -6.93
C ASP A 84 10.41 -14.17 -5.49
N TRP A 85 10.08 -15.13 -4.64
CA TRP A 85 10.45 -15.12 -3.22
C TRP A 85 11.93 -15.46 -2.97
N VAL A 86 12.63 -16.04 -3.95
CA VAL A 86 14.05 -16.37 -3.82
C VAL A 86 14.90 -15.16 -4.17
N GLU A 87 14.55 -14.47 -5.25
CA GLU A 87 15.24 -13.27 -5.71
C GLU A 87 14.72 -11.97 -5.06
N GLU A 88 13.68 -12.07 -4.23
CA GLU A 88 12.97 -10.94 -3.60
C GLU A 88 12.51 -9.88 -4.61
N LYS A 89 12.03 -10.35 -5.76
CA LYS A 89 11.60 -9.50 -6.88
C LYS A 89 10.15 -9.77 -7.21
N PHE A 90 9.51 -8.78 -7.83
CA PHE A 90 8.18 -8.96 -8.41
C PHE A 90 8.12 -8.29 -9.77
N ARG A 91 7.33 -8.86 -10.66
CA ARG A 91 7.15 -8.38 -12.04
C ARG A 91 5.71 -8.57 -12.50
N PRO A 92 5.26 -7.84 -13.53
CA PRO A 92 3.96 -8.12 -14.15
C PRO A 92 3.93 -9.56 -14.67
N ARG A 93 2.81 -10.26 -14.55
CA ARG A 93 2.70 -11.64 -15.04
C ARG A 93 2.93 -11.77 -16.55
N ASP A 94 2.58 -10.74 -17.31
CA ASP A 94 2.74 -10.71 -18.77
C ASP A 94 4.08 -10.10 -19.24
N TYR A 95 5.04 -9.93 -18.32
CA TYR A 95 6.30 -9.24 -18.56
C TYR A 95 7.06 -9.77 -19.79
N GLU A 96 7.19 -11.09 -19.94
CA GLU A 96 7.94 -11.68 -21.05
C GLU A 96 7.19 -11.66 -22.39
N ARG A 97 5.85 -11.63 -22.37
CA ARG A 97 5.05 -11.51 -23.59
C ARG A 97 5.20 -10.13 -24.23
N ASN A 98 5.32 -9.10 -23.40
CA ASN A 98 5.41 -7.70 -23.82
C ASN A 98 6.84 -7.25 -24.18
N ARG A 99 7.86 -8.08 -23.94
CA ARG A 99 9.26 -7.85 -24.36
C ARG A 99 9.60 -8.44 -25.75
N LYS A 100 8.66 -9.10 -26.44
CA LYS A 100 8.88 -9.50 -27.84
C LYS A 100 8.79 -8.25 -28.73
N PRO A 101 9.80 -7.99 -29.58
CA PRO A 101 9.83 -6.84 -30.46
C PRO A 101 8.72 -6.88 -31.53
#